data_AF-A0A1G4SRN6-F1
#
_entry.id   AF-A0A1G4SRN6-F1
#
_cell.length_a   1.000
_cell.length_b   1.000
_cell.length_c   1.000
_cell.angle_alpha   90.00
_cell.angle_beta   90.00
_cell.angle_gamma   90.00
#
_symmetry.space_group_name_H-M   'P 1'
#
loop_
_entity.id
_entity.type
_entity.pdbx_description
1 polymer ?
#
loop_
_entity_poly.entity_id
_entity_poly.type
_entity_poly.pdbx_seq_one_letter_code
_entity_poly.pdbx_strand_id
1 'polypeptide(L)'
;MPAPTPTSKPAAKPASKPTARGTTKAPRKAPSKAAGVKADAKAVAKPAKTAAPEAAAPAAVLTISSKNYSSWSLRGFLLCRLAELDVAEARVSADDPAIRAELLLQSSSFLVPRLDHEGLRIWDTLAIAEYLHELKPEAGLLPSDRAARAHCRSISGEMHSGFANLRSALPMNIKAHHPGFKVWAGAHSDILRIVTIWTACLNTYGGPYLFGPAPTLADAMYAPVCSRFTTYDVALDPRSRAYCQTMLALPAMQEWTAAAREEPDEMEELDVEF
;
A
#
# COMPACT_ATOMS: atom_id res chain seq x y z
N MET A 1 -52.81 -45.53 4.29
CA MET A 1 -51.99 -46.55 3.60
C MET A 1 -50.56 -46.04 3.49
N PRO A 2 -49.57 -46.94 3.54
CA PRO A 2 -48.29 -46.72 4.23
C PRO A 2 -47.13 -46.31 3.32
N ALA A 3 -46.04 -45.88 3.95
CA ALA A 3 -44.70 -45.74 3.37
C ALA A 3 -44.16 -47.09 2.84
N PRO A 4 -43.10 -47.04 2.01
CA PRO A 4 -41.91 -47.77 2.40
C PRO A 4 -40.58 -47.06 2.09
N THR A 5 -39.73 -46.96 3.12
CA THR A 5 -38.28 -47.27 3.05
C THR A 5 -38.12 -48.70 3.60
N PRO A 6 -36.93 -49.36 3.66
CA PRO A 6 -35.61 -49.11 3.07
C PRO A 6 -34.98 -50.39 2.46
N THR A 7 -33.81 -50.31 1.81
CA THR A 7 -32.84 -51.42 1.89
C THR A 7 -31.40 -50.99 1.70
N SER A 8 -30.53 -51.67 2.43
CA SER A 8 -29.17 -51.32 2.83
C SER A 8 -28.15 -52.41 2.43
N LYS A 9 -26.93 -51.98 2.04
CA LYS A 9 -25.59 -52.62 2.25
C LYS A 9 -25.34 -54.06 1.70
N PRO A 10 -24.08 -54.51 1.46
CA PRO A 10 -22.91 -54.53 2.38
C PRO A 10 -21.58 -54.02 1.74
N ALA A 11 -20.64 -53.38 2.44
CA ALA A 11 -19.56 -53.89 3.33
C ALA A 11 -18.57 -54.89 2.71
N ALA A 12 -17.29 -54.48 2.54
CA ALA A 12 -16.12 -55.37 2.64
C ALA A 12 -14.82 -54.57 2.92
N LYS A 13 -14.20 -54.90 4.07
CA LYS A 13 -12.77 -54.74 4.40
C LYS A 13 -12.19 -56.17 4.44
N PRO A 14 -10.88 -56.37 4.18
CA PRO A 14 -10.01 -56.91 5.25
C PRO A 14 -8.65 -56.15 5.33
N ALA A 15 -8.11 -55.82 6.52
CA ALA A 15 -7.14 -56.58 7.34
C ALA A 15 -5.70 -56.53 6.78
N SER A 16 -4.78 -55.71 7.34
CA SER A 16 -3.81 -55.99 8.44
C SER A 16 -2.70 -56.99 7.99
N LYS A 17 -1.40 -56.88 8.31
CA LYS A 17 -0.64 -56.31 9.45
C LYS A 17 0.90 -56.35 9.10
N PRO A 18 1.89 -56.36 10.02
CA PRO A 18 2.97 -55.36 10.08
C PRO A 18 4.40 -55.94 9.86
N THR A 19 5.42 -55.08 9.80
CA THR A 19 6.79 -55.46 10.19
C THR A 19 7.49 -54.37 11.00
N ALA A 20 7.82 -54.74 12.24
CA ALA A 20 8.90 -54.19 13.06
C ALA A 20 10.26 -54.43 12.34
N ARG A 21 11.43 -53.92 12.71
CA ARG A 21 12.05 -53.62 14.01
C ARG A 21 13.47 -53.12 13.70
N GLY A 22 14.10 -52.39 14.61
CA GLY A 22 15.54 -52.10 14.55
C GLY A 22 15.89 -50.75 15.16
N THR A 23 15.68 -50.51 16.46
CA THR A 23 16.68 -50.72 17.53
C THR A 23 18.13 -50.46 17.11
N THR A 24 18.70 -49.34 17.56
CA THR A 24 19.91 -49.35 18.39
C THR A 24 20.02 -48.06 19.18
N LYS A 25 19.87 -48.19 20.50
CA LYS A 25 20.27 -47.24 21.54
C LYS A 25 21.48 -47.85 22.22
N ALA A 26 22.61 -47.15 22.30
CA ALA A 26 23.75 -47.51 23.16
C ALA A 26 24.68 -46.28 23.34
N PRO A 27 25.52 -46.21 24.39
CA PRO A 27 25.34 -45.22 25.45
C PRO A 27 26.59 -44.40 25.84
N ARG A 28 26.35 -43.38 26.70
CA ARG A 28 27.19 -42.83 27.79
C ARG A 28 28.72 -42.76 27.64
N LYS A 29 29.29 -41.56 27.84
CA LYS A 29 30.13 -41.19 29.01
C LYS A 29 30.72 -39.77 28.87
N ALA A 30 30.54 -38.95 29.91
CA ALA A 30 31.58 -38.05 30.43
C ALA A 30 32.16 -38.72 31.71
N PRO A 31 33.22 -38.25 32.39
CA PRO A 31 34.05 -37.05 32.17
C PRO A 31 35.58 -37.33 32.23
N SER A 32 36.44 -36.34 31.95
CA SER A 32 37.70 -36.19 32.70
C SER A 32 38.28 -34.77 32.60
N LYS A 33 38.71 -34.25 33.75
CA LYS A 33 39.57 -33.08 33.92
C LYS A 33 41.03 -33.55 33.88
N ALA A 34 41.95 -32.74 33.35
CA ALA A 34 43.19 -32.35 34.04
C ALA A 34 43.98 -31.30 33.23
N ALA A 35 44.53 -30.33 33.96
CA ALA A 35 45.77 -29.54 33.77
C ALA A 35 46.33 -29.39 32.34
N GLY A 36 46.61 -28.20 31.82
CA GLY A 36 47.19 -27.03 32.49
C GLY A 36 48.56 -26.76 31.84
N VAL A 37 48.62 -25.78 30.93
CA VAL A 37 49.85 -25.11 30.51
C VAL A 37 49.52 -23.66 30.25
N LYS A 38 50.11 -22.77 31.06
CA LYS A 38 50.13 -21.32 30.84
C LYS A 38 51.08 -21.02 29.69
N ALA A 39 50.66 -20.19 28.75
CA ALA A 39 51.55 -19.46 27.86
C ALA A 39 51.08 -18.01 27.83
N ASP A 40 51.88 -17.14 28.44
CA ASP A 40 51.73 -15.70 28.44
C ASP A 40 51.83 -15.15 27.01
N ALA A 41 50.73 -14.61 26.48
CA ALA A 41 50.73 -13.80 25.29
C ALA A 41 50.20 -12.41 25.66
N LYS A 42 51.12 -11.44 25.73
CA LYS A 42 50.83 -10.00 25.85
C LYS A 42 49.86 -9.58 24.74
N ALA A 43 48.61 -9.32 25.10
CA ALA A 43 47.66 -8.63 24.25
C ALA A 43 48.03 -7.14 24.20
N VAL A 44 48.47 -6.66 23.03
CA VAL A 44 48.61 -5.24 22.75
C VAL A 44 47.20 -4.67 22.60
N ALA A 45 46.76 -3.89 23.59
CA ALA A 45 45.48 -3.21 23.55
C ALA A 45 45.46 -2.20 22.39
N LYS A 46 44.56 -2.41 21.43
CA LYS A 46 44.24 -1.45 20.38
C LYS A 46 43.45 -0.30 21.04
N PRO A 47 43.75 0.98 20.77
CA PRO A 47 43.00 2.07 21.40
C PRO A 47 41.54 2.00 20.94
N ALA A 48 40.63 2.06 21.92
CA ALA A 48 39.20 2.13 21.68
C ALA A 48 38.92 3.36 20.80
N LYS A 49 38.37 3.14 19.61
CA LYS A 49 37.74 4.20 18.82
C LYS A 49 36.60 4.75 19.67
N THR A 50 36.77 5.96 20.17
CA THR A 50 35.67 6.78 20.68
C THR A 50 34.59 6.77 19.60
N ALA A 51 33.44 6.17 19.89
CA ALA A 51 32.28 6.23 19.01
C ALA A 51 31.97 7.72 18.80
N ALA A 52 32.02 8.16 17.54
CA ALA A 52 31.48 9.44 17.16
C ALA A 52 30.01 9.48 17.62
N PRO A 53 29.48 10.64 18.05
CA PRO A 53 28.08 10.76 18.40
C PRO A 53 27.25 10.24 17.23
N GLU A 54 26.37 9.29 17.52
CA GLU A 54 25.38 8.76 16.58
C GLU A 54 24.64 9.97 16.01
N ALA A 55 24.94 10.27 14.74
CA ALA A 55 24.29 11.35 14.03
C ALA A 55 22.79 11.11 14.17
N ALA A 56 22.07 12.11 14.70
CA ALA A 56 20.62 12.07 14.80
C ALA A 56 20.07 11.52 13.47
N ALA A 57 19.32 10.42 13.54
CA ALA A 57 18.79 9.77 12.36
C ALA A 57 18.13 10.85 11.48
N PRO A 58 18.42 10.89 10.16
CA PRO A 58 17.85 11.91 9.30
C PRO A 58 16.33 11.90 9.42
N ALA A 59 15.72 13.09 9.48
CA ALA A 59 14.27 13.25 9.46
C ALA A 59 13.68 12.43 8.31
N ALA A 60 12.49 11.85 8.50
CA ALA A 60 11.84 11.08 7.46
C ALA A 60 11.68 11.94 6.19
N VAL A 61 12.05 11.41 5.03
CA VAL A 61 11.93 12.13 3.75
C VAL A 61 11.02 11.35 2.82
N LEU A 62 9.96 12.00 2.34
CA LEU A 62 9.12 11.48 1.26
C LEU A 62 9.55 12.14 -0.04
N THR A 63 10.19 11.35 -0.91
CA THR A 63 10.51 11.76 -2.27
C THR A 63 9.28 11.59 -3.16
N ILE A 64 8.88 12.66 -3.84
CA ILE A 64 7.73 12.73 -4.75
C ILE A 64 8.12 13.31 -6.12
N SER A 65 7.27 13.08 -7.13
CA SER A 65 7.35 13.73 -8.44
C SER A 65 6.44 14.97 -8.46
N SER A 66 5.46 15.06 -9.37
CA SER A 66 4.52 16.19 -9.44
C SER A 66 3.30 16.00 -8.53
N LYS A 67 2.92 17.03 -7.77
CA LYS A 67 1.65 17.04 -7.05
C LYS A 67 0.44 17.17 -7.97
N ASN A 68 0.59 17.87 -9.10
CA ASN A 68 -0.49 17.99 -10.07
C ASN A 68 -0.80 16.67 -10.80
N TYR A 69 0.24 15.93 -11.21
CA TYR A 69 0.12 14.81 -12.14
C TYR A 69 0.35 13.41 -11.53
N SER A 70 1.13 13.27 -10.44
CA SER A 70 1.49 11.94 -9.91
C SER A 70 0.49 11.39 -8.91
N SER A 71 -0.35 10.47 -9.40
CA SER A 71 -1.27 9.70 -8.54
C SER A 71 -0.55 8.78 -7.54
N TRP A 72 0.68 8.37 -7.84
CA TRP A 72 1.49 7.55 -6.93
C TRP A 72 2.04 8.38 -5.78
N SER A 73 2.59 9.56 -6.08
CA SER A 73 3.09 10.48 -5.07
C SER A 73 2.00 10.91 -4.10
N LEU A 74 0.78 11.17 -4.60
CA LEU A 74 -0.37 11.49 -3.74
C LEU A 74 -0.67 10.37 -2.74
N ARG A 75 -0.65 9.11 -3.17
CA ARG A 75 -0.88 7.96 -2.28
C ARG A 75 0.15 7.90 -1.15
N GLY A 76 1.44 8.01 -1.49
CA GLY A 76 2.52 8.00 -0.50
C GLY A 76 2.41 9.13 0.51
N PHE A 77 2.07 10.33 0.04
CA PHE A 77 1.85 11.50 0.88
C PHE A 77 0.68 11.32 1.85
N LEU A 78 -0.48 10.88 1.36
CA LEU A 78 -1.63 10.62 2.21
C LEU A 78 -1.32 9.55 3.25
N LEU A 79 -0.62 8.48 2.89
CA LEU A 79 -0.23 7.44 3.85
C LEU A 79 0.63 8.00 4.98
N CYS A 80 1.61 8.85 4.69
CA CYS A 80 2.44 9.49 5.72
C CYS A 80 1.61 10.41 6.63
N ARG A 81 0.71 11.21 6.04
CA ARG A 81 -0.20 12.10 6.78
C ARG A 81 -1.17 11.34 7.67
N LEU A 82 -1.78 10.27 7.16
CA LEU A 82 -2.70 9.41 7.91
C LEU A 82 -1.98 8.63 9.02
N ALA A 83 -0.70 8.27 8.82
CA ALA A 83 0.14 7.66 9.85
C ALA A 83 0.64 8.65 10.91
N GLU A 84 0.36 9.95 10.73
CA GLU A 84 0.91 11.05 11.52
C GLU A 84 2.45 11.01 11.59
N LEU A 85 3.09 10.59 10.49
CA LEU A 85 4.54 10.66 10.36
C LEU A 85 4.93 12.05 9.83
N ASP A 86 5.77 12.74 10.59
CA ASP A 86 6.36 14.00 10.13
C ASP A 86 7.42 13.70 9.07
N VAL A 87 7.15 14.13 7.84
CA VAL A 87 8.02 13.88 6.68
C VAL A 87 8.39 15.20 6.02
N ALA A 88 9.67 15.38 5.73
CA ALA A 88 10.12 16.40 4.80
C ALA A 88 9.84 15.91 3.37
N GLU A 89 9.29 16.78 2.51
CA GLU A 89 9.08 16.44 1.12
C GLU A 89 10.32 16.79 0.28
N ALA A 90 10.77 15.85 -0.54
CA ALA A 90 11.78 16.10 -1.56
C ALA A 90 11.15 15.89 -2.95
N ARG A 91 11.26 16.87 -3.84
CA ARG A 91 10.79 16.74 -5.22
C ARG A 91 11.92 16.32 -6.14
N VAL A 92 11.65 15.36 -7.01
CA VAL A 92 12.53 15.02 -8.14
C VAL A 92 12.10 15.86 -9.34
N SER A 93 13.07 16.36 -10.13
CA SER A 93 12.78 17.14 -11.34
C SER A 93 12.01 16.31 -12.36
N ALA A 94 11.02 16.92 -13.02
CA ALA A 94 10.32 16.34 -14.16
C ALA A 94 11.24 16.10 -15.38
N ASP A 95 12.40 16.80 -15.43
CA ASP A 95 13.43 16.59 -16.45
C ASP A 95 14.19 15.26 -16.27
N ASP A 96 14.06 14.58 -15.13
CA ASP A 96 14.59 13.25 -14.94
C ASP A 96 13.83 12.26 -15.87
N PRO A 97 14.51 11.59 -16.82
CA PRO A 97 13.85 10.69 -17.77
C PRO A 97 13.01 9.59 -17.11
N ALA A 98 13.38 9.11 -15.92
CA ALA A 98 12.63 8.10 -15.19
C ALA A 98 11.31 8.65 -14.62
N ILE A 99 11.32 9.91 -14.20
CA ILE A 99 10.12 10.61 -13.69
C ILE A 99 9.21 11.01 -14.85
N ARG A 100 9.77 11.52 -15.94
CA ARG A 100 9.00 11.82 -17.16
C ARG A 100 8.27 10.57 -17.67
N ALA A 101 8.91 9.41 -17.65
CA ALA A 101 8.29 8.14 -18.03
C ALA A 101 7.14 7.73 -17.08
N GLU A 102 7.28 7.91 -15.76
CA GLU A 102 6.16 7.69 -14.82
C GLU A 102 4.97 8.58 -15.13
N LEU A 103 5.21 9.87 -15.35
CA LEU A 103 4.14 10.84 -15.56
C LEU A 103 3.41 10.57 -16.88
N LEU A 104 4.14 10.24 -17.96
CA LEU A 104 3.56 9.94 -19.27
C LEU A 104 2.89 8.55 -19.32
N LEU A 105 3.48 7.53 -18.71
CA LEU A 105 2.96 6.15 -18.77
C LEU A 105 1.97 5.84 -17.65
N GLN A 106 1.87 6.70 -16.64
CA GLN A 106 1.07 6.52 -15.42
C GLN A 106 1.32 5.20 -14.68
N SER A 107 2.46 4.57 -14.97
CA SER A 107 3.03 3.47 -14.23
C SER A 107 3.81 4.03 -13.04
N SER A 108 3.99 3.26 -11.96
CA SER A 108 4.97 3.65 -10.95
C SER A 108 6.34 3.80 -11.62
N SER A 109 7.07 4.90 -11.36
CA SER A 109 8.52 4.88 -11.62
C SER A 109 9.13 3.85 -10.69
N PHE A 110 10.29 3.32 -11.06
CA PHE A 110 10.94 2.29 -10.25
C PHE A 110 11.24 2.72 -8.80
N LEU A 111 11.16 4.01 -8.45
CA LEU A 111 11.56 4.53 -7.14
C LEU A 111 10.76 5.75 -6.59
N VAL A 112 9.57 6.14 -7.11
CA VAL A 112 8.77 7.27 -6.55
C VAL A 112 7.27 6.90 -6.49
N PRO A 113 6.55 7.19 -5.37
CA PRO A 113 7.03 7.80 -4.13
C PRO A 113 8.03 6.92 -3.39
N ARG A 114 8.93 7.55 -2.65
CA ARG A 114 9.91 6.84 -1.82
C ARG A 114 10.05 7.47 -0.46
N LEU A 115 9.84 6.67 0.58
CA LEU A 115 10.10 7.03 1.95
C LEU A 115 11.51 6.59 2.34
N ASP A 116 12.35 7.56 2.69
CA ASP A 116 13.61 7.31 3.40
C ASP A 116 13.38 7.60 4.89
N HIS A 117 13.45 6.56 5.74
CA HIS A 117 13.22 6.69 7.19
C HIS A 117 14.02 5.63 7.96
N GLU A 118 14.69 6.01 9.05
CA GLU A 118 15.50 5.09 9.89
C GLU A 118 16.53 4.25 9.11
N GLY A 119 17.11 4.83 8.05
CA GLY A 119 18.09 4.14 7.19
C GLY A 119 17.47 3.15 6.19
N LEU A 120 16.15 3.01 6.18
CA LEU A 120 15.40 2.23 5.19
C LEU A 120 15.02 3.13 4.01
N ARG A 121 14.92 2.51 2.84
CA ARG A 121 14.43 3.12 1.60
C ARG A 121 13.29 2.28 1.05
N ILE A 122 12.09 2.83 0.96
CA ILE A 122 10.86 2.10 0.66
C ILE A 122 10.13 2.82 -0.49
N TRP A 123 9.96 2.17 -1.64
CA TRP A 123 9.54 2.82 -2.89
C TRP A 123 8.25 2.26 -3.53
N ASP A 124 7.51 1.46 -2.78
CA ASP A 124 6.20 0.94 -3.18
C ASP A 124 5.13 1.43 -2.22
N THR A 125 3.98 1.91 -2.71
CA THR A 125 2.96 2.51 -1.84
C THR A 125 2.33 1.51 -0.87
N LEU A 126 2.20 0.24 -1.25
CA LEU A 126 1.72 -0.80 -0.33
C LEU A 126 2.81 -1.13 0.69
N ALA A 127 4.08 -1.19 0.28
CA ALA A 127 5.18 -1.38 1.22
C ALA A 127 5.33 -0.21 2.21
N ILE A 128 5.16 1.03 1.75
CA ILE A 128 5.13 2.23 2.61
C ILE A 128 3.98 2.09 3.61
N ALA A 129 2.79 1.68 3.17
CA ALA A 129 1.64 1.52 4.05
C ALA A 129 1.85 0.44 5.13
N GLU A 130 2.39 -0.71 4.77
CA GLU A 130 2.67 -1.78 5.74
C GLU A 130 3.77 -1.34 6.72
N TYR A 131 4.84 -0.70 6.23
CA TYR A 131 5.88 -0.13 7.10
C TYR A 131 5.31 0.88 8.11
N LEU A 132 4.46 1.81 7.64
CA LEU A 132 3.81 2.78 8.51
C LEU A 132 2.84 2.12 9.49
N HIS A 133 2.15 1.04 9.08
CA HIS A 133 1.28 0.28 9.97
C HIS A 133 2.07 -0.46 11.06
N GLU A 134 3.25 -1.00 10.75
CA GLU A 134 4.15 -1.61 11.72
C GLU A 134 4.74 -0.56 12.69
N LEU A 135 5.10 0.61 12.17
CA LEU A 135 5.68 1.71 12.94
C LEU A 135 4.65 2.43 13.83
N LYS A 136 3.43 2.64 13.31
CA LYS A 136 2.35 3.42 13.91
C LYS A 136 1.01 2.64 13.84
N PRO A 137 0.88 1.50 14.54
CA PRO A 137 -0.33 0.67 14.46
C PRO A 137 -1.60 1.42 14.92
N GLU A 138 -1.46 2.33 15.88
CA GLU A 138 -2.55 3.14 16.42
C GLU A 138 -3.11 4.17 15.43
N ALA A 139 -2.39 4.48 14.34
CA ALA A 139 -2.87 5.38 13.29
C ALA A 139 -4.03 4.79 12.47
N GLY A 140 -4.33 3.49 12.62
CA GLY A 140 -5.54 2.90 12.03
C GLY A 140 -5.51 2.77 10.50
N LEU A 141 -4.33 2.78 9.86
CA LEU A 141 -4.19 2.57 8.40
C LEU A 141 -4.86 1.28 7.90
N LEU A 142 -5.01 0.29 8.78
CA LEU A 142 -5.75 -0.94 8.50
C LEU A 142 -6.79 -1.18 9.61
N PRO A 143 -7.96 -1.74 9.28
CA PRO A 143 -8.99 -2.08 10.27
C PRO A 143 -8.49 -2.97 11.43
N SER A 144 -9.19 -2.97 12.57
CA SER A 144 -8.85 -3.85 13.70
C SER A 144 -9.41 -5.28 13.55
N ASP A 145 -10.46 -5.47 12.76
CA ASP A 145 -10.99 -6.80 12.44
C ASP A 145 -10.15 -7.49 11.35
N ARG A 146 -9.90 -8.80 11.52
CA ARG A 146 -9.05 -9.57 10.60
C ARG A 146 -9.66 -9.67 9.20
N ALA A 147 -10.97 -9.88 9.08
CA ALA A 147 -11.61 -10.01 7.78
C ALA A 147 -11.66 -8.65 7.05
N ALA A 148 -11.99 -7.58 7.77
CA ALA A 148 -11.94 -6.22 7.24
C ALA A 148 -10.53 -5.82 6.77
N ARG A 149 -9.47 -6.17 7.51
CA ARG A 149 -8.08 -5.96 7.05
C ARG A 149 -7.76 -6.71 5.77
N ALA A 150 -8.14 -7.97 5.69
CA ALA A 150 -7.88 -8.77 4.49
C ALA A 150 -8.59 -8.16 3.28
N HIS A 151 -9.82 -7.68 3.45
CA HIS A 151 -10.56 -6.98 2.42
C HIS A 151 -9.90 -5.64 2.04
N CYS A 152 -9.48 -4.85 3.02
CA CYS A 152 -8.76 -3.58 2.81
C CYS A 152 -7.50 -3.77 1.97
N ARG A 153 -6.68 -4.78 2.30
CA ARG A 153 -5.49 -5.13 1.50
C ARG A 153 -5.85 -5.59 0.09
N SER A 154 -6.90 -6.39 -0.05
CA SER A 154 -7.31 -6.93 -1.35
C SER A 154 -7.67 -5.83 -2.35
N ILE A 155 -8.52 -4.87 -1.94
CA ILE A 155 -8.94 -3.78 -2.83
C ILE A 155 -7.83 -2.76 -3.05
N SER A 156 -6.96 -2.56 -2.05
CA SER A 156 -5.77 -1.73 -2.19
C SER A 156 -4.80 -2.33 -3.21
N GLY A 157 -4.61 -3.65 -3.18
CA GLY A 157 -3.83 -4.41 -4.16
C GLY A 157 -4.43 -4.32 -5.56
N GLU A 158 -5.75 -4.50 -5.69
CA GLU A 158 -6.46 -4.35 -6.97
C GLU A 158 -6.28 -2.93 -7.55
N MET A 159 -6.41 -1.89 -6.71
CA MET A 159 -6.18 -0.50 -7.09
C MET A 159 -4.70 -0.17 -7.32
N HIS A 160 -3.77 -0.95 -6.79
CA HIS A 160 -2.34 -0.82 -7.04
C HIS A 160 -1.98 -1.38 -8.42
N SER A 161 -2.36 -2.63 -8.71
CA SER A 161 -1.93 -3.33 -9.94
C SER A 161 -2.91 -3.23 -11.13
N GLY A 162 -4.11 -2.71 -10.94
CA GLY A 162 -5.18 -2.71 -11.96
C GLY A 162 -5.57 -1.34 -12.50
N PHE A 163 -6.72 -1.31 -13.19
CA PHE A 163 -7.40 -0.10 -13.70
C PHE A 163 -6.58 0.73 -14.71
N ALA A 164 -5.82 0.05 -15.59
CA ALA A 164 -4.97 0.70 -16.58
C ALA A 164 -5.77 1.55 -17.59
N ASN A 165 -6.97 1.11 -17.99
CA ASN A 165 -7.79 1.84 -18.95
C ASN A 165 -8.33 3.14 -18.34
N LEU A 166 -8.81 3.08 -17.09
CA LEU A 166 -9.19 4.28 -16.35
C LEU A 166 -8.04 5.26 -16.24
N ARG A 167 -6.86 4.76 -15.82
CA ARG A 167 -5.70 5.63 -15.61
C ARG A 167 -5.37 6.35 -16.90
N SER A 168 -5.23 5.60 -18.00
CA SER A 168 -4.85 6.14 -19.30
C SER A 168 -5.89 7.11 -19.86
N ALA A 169 -7.18 6.79 -19.69
CA ALA A 169 -8.27 7.61 -20.19
C ALA A 169 -8.46 8.91 -19.42
N LEU A 170 -8.26 8.90 -18.10
CA LEU A 170 -8.58 10.01 -17.20
C LEU A 170 -7.36 10.37 -16.34
N PRO A 171 -6.24 10.87 -16.90
CA PRO A 171 -5.03 11.25 -16.13
C PRO A 171 -5.33 12.10 -14.90
N MET A 172 -4.52 11.97 -13.85
CA MET A 172 -4.65 12.93 -12.75
C MET A 172 -4.10 14.27 -13.21
N ASN A 173 -4.92 15.32 -13.15
CA ASN A 173 -4.54 16.71 -13.31
C ASN A 173 -5.43 17.53 -12.36
N ILE A 174 -4.86 17.93 -11.23
CA ILE A 174 -5.59 18.61 -10.14
C ILE A 174 -6.00 20.04 -10.54
N LYS A 175 -5.23 20.68 -11.42
CA LYS A 175 -5.54 22.02 -11.93
C LYS A 175 -6.66 22.02 -12.97
N ALA A 176 -6.85 20.92 -13.69
CA ALA A 176 -7.81 20.83 -14.77
C ALA A 176 -9.25 20.61 -14.28
N HIS A 177 -10.21 21.01 -15.13
CA HIS A 177 -11.62 20.68 -15.00
C HIS A 177 -12.25 20.58 -16.39
N HIS A 178 -12.81 19.41 -16.71
CA HIS A 178 -13.40 19.06 -17.99
C HIS A 178 -14.87 18.64 -17.81
N PRO A 179 -15.80 19.60 -17.70
CA PRO A 179 -17.24 19.32 -17.57
C PRO A 179 -17.76 18.49 -18.75
N GLY A 180 -18.57 17.46 -18.46
CA GLY A 180 -19.19 16.64 -19.49
C GLY A 180 -18.20 15.82 -20.35
N PHE A 181 -17.00 15.55 -19.85
CA PHE A 181 -16.00 14.76 -20.55
C PHE A 181 -16.55 13.38 -20.95
N LYS A 182 -16.40 13.03 -22.24
CA LYS A 182 -16.90 11.77 -22.76
C LYS A 182 -15.92 10.64 -22.47
N VAL A 183 -16.23 9.82 -21.47
CA VAL A 183 -15.48 8.60 -21.18
C VAL A 183 -15.66 7.58 -22.31
N TRP A 184 -14.58 6.99 -22.80
CA TRP A 184 -14.62 5.94 -23.83
C TRP A 184 -14.96 4.56 -23.22
N ALA A 185 -15.41 3.62 -24.05
CA ALA A 185 -15.95 2.32 -23.58
C ALA A 185 -14.97 1.51 -22.70
N GLY A 186 -13.65 1.58 -22.95
CA GLY A 186 -12.66 0.83 -22.18
C GLY A 186 -12.59 1.21 -20.69
N ALA A 187 -12.65 2.51 -20.40
CA ALA A 187 -12.58 3.02 -19.03
C ALA A 187 -13.89 2.82 -18.23
N HIS A 188 -15.03 2.64 -18.90
CA HIS A 188 -16.30 2.38 -18.23
C HIS A 188 -16.29 1.10 -17.38
N SER A 189 -15.66 0.04 -17.87
CA SER A 189 -15.56 -1.23 -17.12
C SER A 189 -14.78 -1.06 -15.81
N ASP A 190 -13.67 -0.34 -15.86
CA ASP A 190 -12.86 0.03 -14.69
C ASP A 190 -13.67 0.89 -13.71
N ILE A 191 -14.35 1.94 -14.20
CA ILE A 191 -15.20 2.81 -13.38
C ILE A 191 -16.29 2.00 -12.67
N LEU A 192 -17.00 1.13 -13.40
CA LEU A 192 -18.04 0.28 -12.83
C LEU A 192 -17.48 -0.65 -11.75
N ARG A 193 -16.29 -1.22 -11.96
CA ARG A 193 -15.64 -2.07 -10.96
C ARG A 193 -15.28 -1.27 -9.70
N ILE A 194 -14.74 -0.05 -9.84
CA ILE A 194 -14.42 0.82 -8.71
C ILE A 194 -15.68 1.19 -7.92
N VAL A 195 -16.75 1.64 -8.60
CA VAL A 195 -18.02 1.97 -7.96
C VAL A 195 -18.62 0.75 -7.25
N THR A 196 -18.47 -0.45 -7.82
CA THR A 196 -18.88 -1.71 -7.18
C THR A 196 -18.11 -1.95 -5.88
N ILE A 197 -16.79 -1.76 -5.89
CA ILE A 197 -15.94 -1.89 -4.70
C ILE A 197 -16.37 -0.89 -3.63
N TRP A 198 -16.49 0.39 -3.99
CA TRP A 198 -16.89 1.45 -3.06
C TRP A 198 -18.27 1.20 -2.47
N THR A 199 -19.25 0.85 -3.31
CA THR A 199 -20.61 0.53 -2.87
C THR A 199 -20.62 -0.64 -1.89
N ALA A 200 -19.89 -1.72 -2.19
CA ALA A 200 -19.78 -2.87 -1.29
C ALA A 200 -19.14 -2.50 0.05
N CYS A 201 -18.06 -1.73 0.03
CA CYS A 201 -17.35 -1.27 1.23
C CYS A 201 -18.23 -0.36 2.08
N LEU A 202 -18.80 0.70 1.49
CA LEU A 202 -19.65 1.64 2.20
C LEU A 202 -20.90 0.95 2.78
N ASN A 203 -21.51 0.00 2.06
CA ASN A 203 -22.62 -0.83 2.58
C ASN A 203 -22.20 -1.69 3.77
N THR A 204 -21.03 -2.31 3.70
CA THR A 204 -20.58 -3.28 4.71
C THR A 204 -20.06 -2.61 5.97
N TYR A 205 -19.33 -1.50 5.82
CA TYR A 205 -18.59 -0.85 6.90
C TYR A 205 -19.19 0.50 7.35
N GLY A 206 -20.28 0.94 6.70
CA GLY A 206 -21.09 2.08 7.15
C GLY A 206 -20.63 3.45 6.63
N GLY A 207 -19.38 3.61 6.20
CA GLY A 207 -18.85 4.92 5.77
C GLY A 207 -18.48 5.86 6.93
N PRO A 208 -18.09 7.12 6.63
CA PRO A 208 -18.08 7.73 5.31
C PRO A 208 -16.86 7.34 4.45
N TYR A 209 -15.84 6.72 5.05
CA TYR A 209 -14.69 6.14 4.34
C TYR A 209 -14.92 4.65 4.04
N LEU A 210 -14.08 4.05 3.20
CA LEU A 210 -14.34 2.69 2.71
C LEU A 210 -14.44 1.66 3.84
N PHE A 211 -13.70 1.83 4.94
CA PHE A 211 -13.73 0.92 6.09
C PHE A 211 -14.30 1.54 7.38
N GLY A 212 -15.15 2.56 7.23
CA GLY A 212 -15.93 3.12 8.34
C GLY A 212 -15.61 4.59 8.64
N PRO A 213 -15.54 4.98 9.94
CA PRO A 213 -15.55 6.40 10.34
C PRO A 213 -14.23 7.12 10.05
N ALA A 214 -13.12 6.41 9.88
CA ALA A 214 -11.78 6.96 9.67
C ALA A 214 -11.19 6.47 8.33
N PRO A 215 -10.39 7.30 7.64
CA PRO A 215 -9.71 6.91 6.41
C PRO A 215 -8.65 5.83 6.69
N THR A 216 -8.48 4.94 5.73
CA THR A 216 -7.53 3.81 5.79
C THR A 216 -6.58 3.83 4.59
N LEU A 217 -5.68 2.84 4.51
CA LEU A 217 -4.87 2.56 3.33
C LEU A 217 -5.71 2.54 2.05
N ALA A 218 -6.87 1.89 2.06
CA ALA A 218 -7.71 1.80 0.87
C ALA A 218 -8.14 3.19 0.39
N ASP A 219 -8.51 4.08 1.30
CA ASP A 219 -8.89 5.44 0.98
C ASP A 219 -7.74 6.22 0.36
N ALA A 220 -6.52 6.10 0.89
CA ALA A 220 -5.33 6.70 0.29
C ALA A 220 -5.09 6.16 -1.14
N MET A 221 -5.29 4.86 -1.38
CA MET A 221 -5.11 4.24 -2.71
C MET A 221 -6.14 4.72 -3.74
N TYR A 222 -7.38 4.99 -3.30
CA TYR A 222 -8.47 5.46 -4.14
C TYR A 222 -8.59 6.99 -4.24
N ALA A 223 -7.90 7.76 -3.39
CA ALA A 223 -7.93 9.23 -3.42
C ALA A 223 -7.63 9.86 -4.80
N PRO A 224 -6.64 9.37 -5.59
CA PRO A 224 -6.43 9.89 -6.93
C PRO A 224 -7.63 9.64 -7.87
N VAL A 225 -8.39 8.56 -7.65
CA VAL A 225 -9.60 8.29 -8.44
C VAL A 225 -10.71 9.29 -8.10
N CYS A 226 -10.86 9.67 -6.84
CA CYS A 226 -11.79 10.74 -6.44
C CYS A 226 -11.47 12.07 -7.13
N SER A 227 -10.18 12.42 -7.22
CA SER A 227 -9.72 13.58 -7.98
C SER A 227 -10.06 13.45 -9.46
N ARG A 228 -9.70 12.33 -10.12
CA ARG A 228 -10.01 12.08 -11.54
C ARG A 228 -11.51 12.21 -11.83
N PHE A 229 -12.36 11.59 -11.01
CA PHE A 229 -13.81 11.65 -11.20
C PHE A 229 -14.38 13.07 -11.09
N THR A 230 -13.75 13.92 -10.28
CA THR A 230 -14.13 15.33 -10.16
C THR A 230 -13.59 16.15 -11.33
N THR A 231 -12.32 15.96 -11.72
CA THR A 231 -11.69 16.63 -12.86
C THR A 231 -12.47 16.39 -14.16
N TYR A 232 -12.94 15.17 -14.41
CA TYR A 232 -13.63 14.80 -15.66
C TYR A 232 -15.16 14.70 -15.53
N ASP A 233 -15.74 15.21 -14.44
CA ASP A 233 -17.19 15.18 -14.18
C ASP A 233 -17.84 13.81 -14.45
N VAL A 234 -17.20 12.74 -13.95
CA VAL A 234 -17.71 11.37 -14.13
C VAL A 234 -19.05 11.24 -13.41
N ALA A 235 -20.06 10.75 -14.14
CA ALA A 235 -21.39 10.53 -13.57
C ALA A 235 -21.37 9.39 -12.55
N LEU A 236 -21.52 9.75 -11.27
CA LEU A 236 -21.54 8.82 -10.14
C LEU A 236 -22.92 8.81 -9.46
N ASP A 237 -23.24 7.68 -8.84
CA ASP A 237 -24.37 7.59 -7.91
C ASP A 237 -24.13 8.52 -6.69
N PRO A 238 -25.20 8.92 -5.97
CA PRO A 238 -25.08 9.88 -4.87
C PRO A 238 -24.08 9.47 -3.78
N ARG A 239 -23.94 8.17 -3.51
CA ARG A 239 -23.08 7.67 -2.43
C ARG A 239 -21.60 7.69 -2.83
N SER A 240 -21.28 7.27 -4.04
CA SER A 240 -19.92 7.39 -4.59
C SER A 240 -19.50 8.85 -4.74
N ARG A 241 -20.44 9.75 -5.11
CA ARG A 241 -20.19 11.19 -5.16
C ARG A 241 -19.90 11.76 -3.76
N ALA A 242 -20.67 11.37 -2.75
CA ALA A 242 -20.44 11.78 -1.36
C ALA A 242 -19.10 11.27 -0.80
N TYR A 243 -18.68 10.06 -1.20
CA TYR A 243 -17.36 9.53 -0.86
C TYR A 243 -16.24 10.38 -1.49
N CYS A 244 -16.35 10.73 -2.77
CA CYS A 244 -15.38 11.62 -3.42
C CYS A 244 -15.28 12.97 -2.71
N GLN A 245 -16.41 13.58 -2.36
CA GLN A 245 -16.45 14.84 -1.62
C GLN A 245 -15.78 14.71 -0.24
N THR A 246 -16.04 13.62 0.47
CA THR A 246 -15.41 13.31 1.77
C THR A 246 -13.89 13.24 1.64
N MET A 247 -13.40 12.49 0.65
CA MET A 247 -11.96 12.36 0.39
C MET A 247 -11.31 13.68 0.02
N LEU A 248 -11.92 14.44 -0.90
CA LEU A 248 -11.40 15.74 -1.32
C LEU A 248 -11.42 16.76 -0.18
N ALA A 249 -12.32 16.64 0.79
CA ALA A 249 -12.38 17.51 1.97
C ALA A 249 -11.34 17.17 3.06
N LEU A 250 -10.58 16.08 2.94
CA LEU A 250 -9.52 15.75 3.90
C LEU A 250 -8.50 16.91 3.99
N PRO A 251 -8.05 17.32 5.19
CA PRO A 251 -7.04 18.37 5.33
C PRO A 251 -5.77 18.11 4.51
N ALA A 252 -5.28 16.87 4.50
CA ALA A 252 -4.14 16.47 3.69
C ALA A 252 -4.42 16.56 2.18
N MET A 253 -5.64 16.26 1.71
CA MET A 253 -6.01 16.45 0.31
C MET A 253 -6.08 17.92 -0.08
N GLN A 254 -6.57 18.78 0.81
CA GLN A 254 -6.59 20.23 0.59
C GLN A 254 -5.18 20.81 0.56
N GLU A 255 -4.30 20.38 1.47
CA GLU A 255 -2.88 20.74 1.48
C GLU A 255 -2.21 20.35 0.15
N TRP A 256 -2.40 19.10 -0.28
CA TRP A 256 -1.86 18.61 -1.55
C TRP A 256 -2.39 19.41 -2.74
N THR A 257 -3.70 19.68 -2.77
CA THR A 257 -4.36 20.42 -3.85
C THR A 257 -3.88 21.85 -3.94
N ALA A 258 -3.70 22.53 -2.81
CA ALA A 258 -3.14 23.89 -2.77
C ALA A 258 -1.70 23.89 -3.31
N ALA A 259 -0.85 22.97 -2.84
CA ALA A 259 0.52 22.87 -3.30
C ALA A 259 0.64 22.46 -4.77
N ALA A 260 -0.29 21.66 -5.30
CA ALA A 260 -0.36 21.31 -6.72
C ALA A 260 -0.68 22.53 -7.61
N ARG A 261 -1.55 23.44 -7.14
CA ARG A 261 -1.91 24.65 -7.90
C ARG A 261 -0.77 25.65 -8.06
N GLU A 262 0.15 25.67 -7.10
CA GLU A 262 1.36 26.51 -7.13
C GLU A 262 2.52 25.89 -7.93
N GLU A 263 2.42 24.63 -8.37
CA GLU A 263 3.43 24.05 -9.28
C GLU A 263 3.42 24.82 -10.61
N PRO A 264 4.56 24.96 -11.31
CA PRO A 264 4.54 25.42 -12.70
C PRO A 264 3.75 24.41 -13.57
N ASP A 265 3.26 24.86 -14.72
CA ASP A 265 2.76 23.95 -15.74
C ASP A 265 3.97 23.31 -16.44
N GLU A 266 4.53 22.27 -15.81
CA GLU A 266 5.81 21.66 -16.21
C GLU A 266 5.69 20.74 -17.44
N MET A 267 4.46 20.39 -17.89
CA MET A 267 4.26 19.40 -18.94
C MET A 267 3.07 19.73 -19.86
N GLU A 268 3.30 20.57 -20.89
CA GLU A 268 2.33 20.84 -21.97
C GLU A 268 1.78 19.55 -22.62
N GLU A 269 2.57 18.48 -22.67
CA GLU A 269 2.17 17.18 -23.23
C GLU A 269 1.12 16.42 -22.40
N LEU A 270 0.96 16.76 -21.11
CA LEU A 270 -0.09 16.23 -20.23
C LEU A 270 -1.31 17.15 -20.16
N ASP A 271 -1.18 18.38 -20.66
CA ASP A 271 -2.29 19.28 -20.95
C ASP A 271 -2.87 18.89 -22.30
N VAL A 272 -3.33 17.64 -22.39
CA VAL A 272 -3.92 17.12 -23.62
C VAL A 272 -5.17 17.94 -23.93
N GLU A 273 -5.15 18.66 -25.05
CA GLU A 273 -6.37 19.11 -25.71
C GLU A 273 -7.16 17.86 -26.13
N PHE A 274 -8.18 17.50 -25.33
CA PHE A 274 -9.08 16.39 -25.60
C PHE A 274 -10.22 16.77 -26.56
#